data_AF-R5KBE8-F1
#
_entry.id   AF-R5KBE8-F1
#
_cell.length_a   1.000
_cell.length_b   1.000
_cell.length_c   1.000
_cell.angle_alpha   90.00
_cell.angle_beta   90.00
_cell.angle_gamma   90.00
#
_symmetry.space_group_name_H-M   'P 1'
#
loop_
_entity.id
_entity.type
_entity.pdbx_description
1 polymer ?
#
loop_
_entity_poly.entity_id
_entity_poly.type
_entity_poly.pdbx_seq_one_letter_code
_entity_poly.pdbx_strand_id
1 'polypeptide(L)'
;MYWIGGPNKKWGVNSYAYIAENFPDLWFIENNAAYRGFISDNNVHDKYNTGYYDAAIKGAGQLGKDFKNYYKGIVKMGDTPSLLYMMDGDPNNPFKECWGGSFENIYESPRTVFNHFPTVKDTVAVYSVMELMFKGPVLDASEKGKKYFTMRVDKQDWDGVYLGDGTYAVRYSPKAPAVLTFTTQSNIKELNGLSGTFVVSGEWPGKPTKLGYKLGDHWYSDKQAPELFDGPWQGVKTVSKWRNEVLDDWAERWEWLSE
;
A
#
# COMPACT_ATOMS: atom_id res chain seq x y z
N MET A 1 12.06 0.82 9.95
CA MET A 1 11.71 0.62 8.54
C MET A 1 10.74 1.71 8.12
N TYR A 2 11.07 2.47 7.06
CA TYR A 2 10.07 3.27 6.36
C TYR A 2 9.60 2.46 5.16
N TRP A 3 8.32 2.12 5.10
CA TRP A 3 7.78 1.25 4.07
C TRP A 3 6.64 1.91 3.31
N ILE A 4 6.81 1.97 1.99
CA ILE A 4 5.75 2.36 1.07
C ILE A 4 4.78 1.18 1.00
N GLY A 5 3.64 1.31 1.67
CA GLY A 5 2.58 0.32 1.75
C GLY A 5 1.86 0.19 0.42
N GLY A 6 0.79 0.96 0.19
CA GLY A 6 0.09 1.08 -1.10
C GLY A 6 0.08 -0.21 -1.95
N PRO A 7 0.74 -0.23 -3.13
CA PRO A 7 0.90 -1.42 -3.96
C PRO A 7 1.69 -2.55 -3.31
N ASN A 8 2.73 -2.25 -2.53
CA ASN A 8 3.58 -3.26 -1.90
C ASN A 8 2.83 -4.03 -0.80
N LYS A 9 1.91 -3.40 -0.05
CA LYS A 9 1.05 -4.11 0.90
C LYS A 9 0.06 -5.02 0.20
N LYS A 10 -0.54 -4.53 -0.89
CA LYS A 10 -1.40 -5.33 -1.75
C LYS A 10 -0.63 -6.58 -2.20
N TRP A 11 0.43 -6.42 -2.98
CA TRP A 11 1.16 -7.54 -3.59
C TRP A 11 1.96 -8.40 -2.59
N GLY A 12 2.41 -7.81 -1.49
CA GLY A 12 3.21 -8.44 -0.44
C GLY A 12 2.41 -8.77 0.81
N VAL A 13 1.08 -8.94 0.73
CA VAL A 13 0.21 -9.11 1.91
C VAL A 13 0.62 -10.25 2.84
N ASN A 14 1.17 -11.35 2.30
CA ASN A 14 1.68 -12.47 3.09
C ASN A 14 2.93 -12.08 3.89
N SER A 15 3.87 -11.36 3.28
CA SER A 15 5.08 -10.86 3.95
C SER A 15 4.73 -9.80 5.00
N TYR A 16 3.81 -8.90 4.67
CA TYR A 16 3.30 -7.91 5.62
C TYR A 16 2.65 -8.60 6.83
N ALA A 17 1.77 -9.57 6.60
CA ALA A 17 1.11 -10.34 7.66
C ALA A 17 2.15 -11.01 8.57
N TYR A 18 3.18 -11.64 7.98
CA TYR A 18 4.26 -12.24 8.75
C TYR A 18 5.01 -11.21 9.61
N ILE A 19 5.33 -10.04 9.07
CA ILE A 19 6.03 -8.99 9.82
C ILE A 19 5.17 -8.48 10.97
N ALA A 20 3.91 -8.12 10.71
CA ALA A 20 3.00 -7.59 11.71
C ALA A 20 2.68 -8.61 12.82
N GLU A 21 2.62 -9.90 12.49
CA GLU A 21 2.37 -10.98 13.47
C GLU A 21 3.59 -11.30 14.33
N ASN A 22 4.80 -11.26 13.77
CA ASN A 22 6.00 -11.79 14.44
C ASN A 22 6.94 -10.70 14.99
N PHE A 23 6.83 -9.46 14.51
CA PHE A 23 7.68 -8.35 14.91
C PHE A 23 6.85 -7.11 15.27
N PRO A 24 5.91 -7.21 16.24
CA PRO A 24 5.00 -6.12 16.57
C PRO A 24 5.73 -4.87 17.10
N ASP A 25 6.90 -5.04 17.73
CA ASP A 25 7.71 -3.94 18.29
C ASP A 25 8.72 -3.35 17.29
N LEU A 26 8.69 -3.79 16.04
CA LEU A 26 9.55 -3.23 15.00
C LEU A 26 9.22 -1.74 14.80
N TRP A 27 10.24 -0.89 14.82
CA TRP A 27 10.08 0.51 14.41
C TRP A 27 9.70 0.54 12.93
N PHE A 28 8.46 0.93 12.63
CA PHE A 28 7.85 0.74 11.31
C PHE A 28 6.94 1.92 10.95
N ILE A 29 7.24 2.61 9.85
CA ILE A 29 6.33 3.56 9.21
C ILE A 29 5.65 2.84 8.04
N GLU A 30 4.35 2.60 8.20
CA GLU A 30 3.46 2.06 7.18
C GLU A 30 2.79 3.18 6.40
N ASN A 31 3.44 3.65 5.34
CA ASN A 31 2.91 4.69 4.47
C ASN A 31 2.01 4.08 3.39
N ASN A 32 0.72 3.91 3.70
CA ASN A 32 -0.25 3.28 2.80
C ASN A 32 -0.74 4.20 1.69
N ALA A 33 -0.80 5.50 1.93
CA ALA A 33 -1.35 6.47 1.01
C ALA A 33 -0.63 7.83 0.98
N ALA A 34 0.01 8.27 2.07
CA ALA A 34 0.62 9.60 2.11
C ALA A 34 1.67 9.81 1.02
N TYR A 35 2.35 8.74 0.61
CA TYR A 35 3.35 8.72 -0.46
C TYR A 35 2.83 9.26 -1.79
N ARG A 36 1.51 9.27 -2.00
CA ARG A 36 0.89 9.85 -3.19
C ARG A 36 1.11 11.35 -3.32
N GLY A 37 1.46 12.04 -2.23
CA GLY A 37 1.73 13.48 -2.25
C GLY A 37 2.85 13.92 -3.20
N PHE A 38 3.67 12.98 -3.71
CA PHE A 38 4.70 13.25 -4.70
C PHE A 38 4.38 12.78 -6.13
N ILE A 39 3.14 12.37 -6.41
CA ILE A 39 2.69 12.03 -7.76
C ILE A 39 2.23 13.31 -8.47
N SER A 40 2.74 13.61 -9.67
CA SER A 40 2.24 14.74 -10.48
C SER A 40 0.76 14.59 -10.84
N ASP A 41 0.04 15.71 -10.86
CA ASP A 41 -1.27 15.79 -11.51
C ASP A 41 -1.08 15.96 -13.01
N ASN A 42 -1.54 14.98 -13.79
CA ASN A 42 -1.40 15.00 -15.25
C ASN A 42 -2.26 16.06 -15.94
N ASN A 43 -3.19 16.70 -15.22
CA ASN A 43 -4.04 17.77 -15.74
C ASN A 43 -3.47 19.17 -15.44
N VAL A 44 -2.40 19.26 -14.66
CA VAL A 44 -1.76 20.52 -14.29
C VAL A 44 -0.44 20.66 -15.07
N HIS A 45 -0.34 21.72 -15.87
CA HIS A 45 0.77 21.93 -16.80
C HIS A 45 1.81 22.95 -16.31
N ASP A 46 1.95 23.11 -15.00
CA ASP A 46 2.96 23.98 -14.39
C ASP A 46 4.34 23.30 -14.28
N LYS A 47 5.33 24.05 -13.81
CA LYS A 47 6.70 23.53 -13.61
C LYS A 47 6.78 22.42 -12.55
N TYR A 48 5.79 22.28 -11.68
CA TYR A 48 5.85 21.27 -10.62
C TYR A 48 5.17 19.97 -11.07
N ASN A 49 4.23 19.98 -12.00
CA ASN A 49 3.46 18.81 -12.40
C ASN A 49 3.98 18.20 -13.71
N THR A 50 3.30 18.40 -14.84
CA THR A 50 3.76 17.83 -16.11
C THR A 50 4.91 18.60 -16.75
N GLY A 51 5.15 19.85 -16.34
CA GLY A 51 6.20 20.71 -16.90
C GLY A 51 7.58 20.54 -16.27
N TYR A 52 7.72 19.77 -15.19
CA TYR A 52 8.98 19.69 -14.42
C TYR A 52 10.17 19.23 -15.25
N TYR A 53 9.98 18.24 -16.13
CA TYR A 53 11.06 17.78 -17.00
C TYR A 53 11.65 18.92 -17.84
N ASP A 54 10.78 19.68 -18.51
CA ASP A 54 11.24 20.76 -19.40
C ASP A 54 11.81 21.94 -18.61
N ALA A 55 11.34 22.17 -17.39
CA ALA A 55 11.80 23.24 -16.52
C ALA A 55 13.13 22.96 -15.82
N ALA A 56 13.40 21.71 -15.40
CA ALA A 56 14.50 21.39 -14.49
C ALA A 56 15.42 20.23 -14.93
N ILE A 57 14.97 19.31 -15.79
CA ILE A 57 15.73 18.09 -16.14
C ILE A 57 16.33 18.17 -17.55
N LYS A 58 15.63 18.85 -18.46
CA LYS A 58 16.02 18.94 -19.86
C LYS A 58 17.38 19.63 -20.00
N GLY A 59 18.34 18.91 -20.56
CA GLY A 59 19.72 19.41 -20.74
C GLY A 59 20.69 18.96 -19.67
N ALA A 60 20.22 18.31 -18.60
CA ALA A 60 21.04 17.80 -17.50
C ALA A 60 21.80 16.50 -17.87
N GLY A 61 22.66 16.60 -18.87
CA GLY A 61 23.55 15.53 -19.32
C GLY A 61 22.82 14.28 -19.82
N GLN A 62 23.50 13.13 -19.68
CA GLN A 62 22.95 11.84 -20.13
C GLN A 62 21.81 11.34 -19.22
N LEU A 63 21.84 11.68 -17.93
CA LEU A 63 20.79 11.32 -16.98
C LEU A 63 19.47 12.02 -17.32
N GLY A 64 19.49 13.32 -17.65
CA GLY A 64 18.29 14.02 -18.09
C GLY A 64 17.70 13.45 -19.38
N LYS A 65 18.56 13.12 -20.36
CA LYS A 65 18.13 12.46 -21.61
C LYS A 65 17.47 11.10 -21.35
N ASP A 66 18.04 10.31 -20.46
CA ASP A 66 17.50 9.00 -20.11
C ASP A 66 16.17 9.11 -19.35
N PHE A 67 16.07 10.06 -18.41
CA PHE A 67 14.87 10.27 -17.60
C PHE A 67 13.60 10.46 -18.47
N LYS A 68 13.73 11.13 -19.63
CA LYS A 68 12.59 11.37 -20.54
C LYS A 68 11.94 10.09 -21.05
N ASN A 69 12.69 8.99 -21.12
CA ASN A 69 12.19 7.70 -21.60
C ASN A 69 11.19 7.06 -20.62
N TYR A 70 11.21 7.46 -19.35
CA TYR A 70 10.31 6.95 -18.32
C TYR A 70 9.13 7.89 -18.14
N TYR A 71 7.90 7.38 -18.30
CA TYR A 71 6.67 8.16 -18.20
C TYR A 71 6.66 9.46 -19.04
N LYS A 72 7.45 9.51 -20.12
CA LYS A 72 7.62 10.72 -20.95
C LYS A 72 8.14 11.93 -20.14
N GLY A 73 8.93 11.69 -19.09
CA GLY A 73 9.46 12.71 -18.18
C GLY A 73 8.47 13.19 -17.13
N ILE A 74 7.27 12.61 -17.04
CA ILE A 74 6.34 12.95 -15.97
C ILE A 74 6.86 12.39 -14.65
N VAL A 75 7.03 13.28 -13.67
CA VAL A 75 7.54 12.94 -12.34
C VAL A 75 6.49 12.14 -11.57
N LYS A 76 6.83 10.88 -11.26
CA LYS A 76 5.99 9.99 -10.45
C LYS A 76 6.84 9.41 -9.31
N MET A 77 6.94 10.17 -8.22
CA MET A 77 7.89 9.95 -7.13
C MET A 77 7.25 9.22 -5.95
N GLY A 78 6.63 8.07 -6.22
CA GLY A 78 5.88 7.33 -5.21
C GLY A 78 6.74 6.76 -4.07
N ASP A 79 7.98 6.38 -4.34
CA ASP A 79 8.88 5.82 -3.32
C ASP A 79 9.78 6.87 -2.66
N THR A 80 9.92 8.04 -3.29
CA THR A 80 10.76 9.17 -2.85
C THR A 80 10.53 9.63 -1.41
N PRO A 81 9.30 9.64 -0.84
CA PRO A 81 9.12 9.95 0.59
C PRO A 81 10.03 9.18 1.55
N SER A 82 10.38 7.93 1.21
CA SER A 82 11.27 7.11 2.05
C SER A 82 12.68 7.69 2.15
N LEU A 83 13.21 8.22 1.04
CA LEU A 83 14.50 8.91 1.01
C LEU A 83 14.41 10.26 1.71
N LEU A 84 13.35 11.02 1.44
CA LEU A 84 13.16 12.36 2.03
C LEU A 84 13.00 12.30 3.55
N TYR A 85 12.41 11.22 4.07
CA TYR A 85 12.36 10.98 5.51
C TYR A 85 13.77 10.78 6.10
N MET A 86 14.70 10.15 5.37
CA MET A 86 16.10 10.04 5.83
C MET A 86 16.84 11.39 5.79
N MET A 87 16.42 12.30 4.90
CA MET A 87 17.08 13.60 4.72
C MET A 87 16.61 14.64 5.74
N ASP A 88 15.32 14.67 6.07
CA ASP A 88 14.69 15.73 6.87
C ASP A 88 13.86 15.21 8.07
N GLY A 89 13.64 13.90 8.15
CA GLY A 89 12.88 13.26 9.23
C GLY A 89 13.67 13.09 10.53
N ASP A 90 12.94 12.72 11.59
CA ASP A 90 13.50 12.33 12.88
C ASP A 90 12.95 10.95 13.28
N PRO A 91 13.79 9.89 13.30
CA PRO A 91 13.33 8.55 13.65
C PRO A 91 12.84 8.45 15.10
N ASN A 92 13.25 9.37 16.00
CA ASN A 92 12.75 9.41 17.37
C ASN A 92 11.39 10.11 17.48
N ASN A 93 10.95 10.81 16.42
CA ASN A 93 9.69 11.53 16.41
C ASN A 93 8.98 11.49 15.04
N PRO A 94 8.37 10.35 14.65
CA PRO A 94 7.63 10.23 13.39
C PRO A 94 6.38 11.12 13.27
N PHE A 95 5.95 11.75 14.37
CA PHE A 95 4.85 12.71 14.39
C PHE A 95 5.24 14.07 13.82
N LYS A 96 6.54 14.40 13.88
CA LYS A 96 7.10 15.66 13.37
C LYS A 96 6.89 15.73 11.85
N GLU A 97 6.57 16.92 11.37
CA GLU A 97 6.53 17.19 9.95
C GLU A 97 7.93 17.17 9.36
N CYS A 98 8.07 16.52 8.20
CA CYS A 98 9.26 16.54 7.38
C CYS A 98 8.89 16.29 5.92
N TRP A 99 9.85 16.43 5.01
CA TRP A 99 9.67 16.14 3.58
C TRP A 99 9.17 14.72 3.29
N GLY A 100 9.51 13.74 4.15
CA GLY A 100 9.04 12.36 4.05
C GLY A 100 7.61 12.11 4.57
N GLY A 101 6.92 13.14 5.07
CA GLY A 101 5.60 13.06 5.69
C GLY A 101 5.64 13.09 7.21
N SER A 102 4.45 13.03 7.82
CA SER A 102 4.29 12.87 9.27
C SER A 102 3.22 11.83 9.55
N PHE A 103 3.42 11.06 10.60
CA PHE A 103 2.69 9.84 10.87
C PHE A 103 2.10 9.85 12.28
N GLU A 104 1.22 8.90 12.56
CA GLU A 104 0.65 8.69 13.88
C GLU A 104 0.69 7.21 14.24
N ASN A 105 0.64 6.91 15.54
CA ASN A 105 0.67 5.53 16.00
C ASN A 105 -0.58 4.76 15.59
N ILE A 106 -0.38 3.50 15.20
CA ILE A 106 -1.42 2.50 15.17
C ILE A 106 -1.02 1.33 16.06
N TYR A 107 -1.97 0.83 16.85
CA TYR A 107 -1.74 -0.26 17.80
C TYR A 107 -2.31 -1.60 17.32
N GLU A 108 -2.99 -1.57 16.19
CA GLU A 108 -3.52 -2.75 15.53
C GLU A 108 -3.48 -2.56 14.03
N SER A 109 -3.01 -3.58 13.32
CA SER A 109 -3.26 -3.74 11.88
C SER A 109 -4.46 -4.67 11.70
N PRO A 110 -5.63 -4.16 11.29
CA PRO A 110 -6.84 -4.95 11.20
C PRO A 110 -6.67 -6.13 10.26
N ARG A 111 -7.17 -7.27 10.73
CA ARG A 111 -7.29 -8.50 9.94
C ARG A 111 -8.68 -9.09 10.10
N THR A 112 -9.32 -9.39 8.99
CA THR A 112 -10.64 -10.01 8.97
C THR A 112 -10.55 -11.37 8.29
N VAL A 113 -10.93 -12.42 9.02
CA VAL A 113 -10.97 -13.79 8.50
C VAL A 113 -12.42 -14.17 8.21
N PHE A 114 -12.70 -14.51 6.96
CA PHE A 114 -13.99 -14.98 6.52
C PHE A 114 -13.97 -16.50 6.38
N ASN A 115 -14.72 -17.17 7.25
CA ASN A 115 -15.05 -18.60 7.15
C ASN A 115 -16.41 -18.84 6.46
N HIS A 116 -16.94 -17.80 5.81
CA HIS A 116 -18.18 -17.78 5.05
C HIS A 116 -17.97 -16.89 3.82
N PHE A 117 -18.91 -16.94 2.86
CA PHE A 117 -18.87 -16.04 1.72
C PHE A 117 -19.29 -14.64 2.16
N PRO A 118 -18.40 -13.64 2.11
CA PRO A 118 -18.78 -12.29 2.49
C PRO A 118 -19.85 -11.76 1.53
N THR A 119 -20.65 -10.85 2.06
CA THR A 119 -21.72 -10.15 1.38
C THR A 119 -21.51 -8.64 1.43
N VAL A 120 -22.35 -7.88 0.72
CA VAL A 120 -22.34 -6.40 0.79
C VAL A 120 -22.57 -5.83 2.20
N LYS A 121 -22.94 -6.66 3.19
CA LYS A 121 -23.05 -6.26 4.60
C LYS A 121 -21.71 -6.34 5.34
N ASP A 122 -20.74 -7.04 4.77
CA ASP A 122 -19.42 -7.23 5.34
C ASP A 122 -18.49 -6.11 4.87
N THR A 123 -17.88 -5.40 5.82
CA THR A 123 -16.99 -4.28 5.57
C THR A 123 -15.60 -4.55 6.15
N VAL A 124 -14.57 -4.28 5.37
CA VAL A 124 -13.16 -4.28 5.80
C VAL A 124 -12.57 -2.88 5.61
N ALA A 125 -11.57 -2.52 6.42
CA ALA A 125 -10.86 -1.26 6.24
C ALA A 125 -10.00 -1.28 4.97
N VAL A 126 -9.83 -0.14 4.30
CA VAL A 126 -8.81 0.00 3.25
C VAL A 126 -7.43 -0.33 3.83
N TYR A 127 -6.57 -1.00 3.07
CA TYR A 127 -5.25 -1.48 3.49
C TYR A 127 -5.25 -2.59 4.55
N SER A 128 -6.39 -3.01 5.10
CA SER A 128 -6.42 -4.14 6.06
C SER A 128 -6.11 -5.49 5.40
N VAL A 129 -5.77 -6.49 6.21
CA VAL A 129 -5.59 -7.87 5.73
C VAL A 129 -6.92 -8.61 5.78
N MET A 130 -7.48 -8.91 4.62
CA MET A 130 -8.60 -9.83 4.47
C MET A 130 -8.08 -11.23 4.18
N GLU A 131 -8.63 -12.24 4.85
CA GLU A 131 -8.31 -13.64 4.62
C GLU A 131 -9.60 -14.42 4.37
N LEU A 132 -9.70 -15.02 3.19
CA LEU A 132 -10.80 -15.92 2.85
C LEU A 132 -10.34 -17.34 3.10
N MET A 133 -11.09 -18.08 3.91
CA MET A 133 -10.82 -19.49 4.20
C MET A 133 -11.93 -20.37 3.62
N PHE A 134 -11.52 -21.40 2.91
CA PHE A 134 -12.40 -22.39 2.28
C PHE A 134 -12.09 -23.78 2.80
N LYS A 135 -13.11 -24.65 2.78
CA LYS A 135 -12.96 -26.07 3.05
C LYS A 135 -12.89 -26.85 1.74
N GLY A 136 -12.01 -27.84 1.72
CA GLY A 136 -11.82 -28.76 0.60
C GLY A 136 -11.21 -30.07 1.07
N PRO A 137 -10.68 -30.89 0.15
CA PRO A 137 -10.06 -32.17 0.47
C PRO A 137 -8.91 -32.03 1.49
N VAL A 138 -8.76 -33.04 2.35
CA VAL A 138 -7.57 -33.15 3.20
C VAL A 138 -6.44 -33.74 2.36
N LEU A 139 -5.31 -33.04 2.33
CA LEU A 139 -4.10 -33.44 1.61
C LEU A 139 -3.00 -33.77 2.63
N ASP A 140 -1.91 -34.35 2.13
CA ASP A 140 -0.73 -34.63 2.95
C ASP A 140 -0.13 -33.34 3.54
N ALA A 141 0.54 -33.45 4.69
CA ALA A 141 1.16 -32.30 5.36
C ALA A 141 2.23 -31.60 4.50
N SER A 142 2.90 -32.32 3.59
CA SER A 142 3.87 -31.77 2.63
C SER A 142 3.26 -30.84 1.57
N GLU A 143 1.92 -30.79 1.47
CA GLU A 143 1.19 -29.92 0.53
C GLU A 143 0.98 -28.51 1.09
N LYS A 144 1.28 -28.26 2.37
CA LYS A 144 1.11 -26.94 3.00
C LYS A 144 1.91 -25.87 2.26
N GLY A 145 1.26 -24.73 2.02
CA GLY A 145 1.82 -23.58 1.30
C GLY A 145 1.78 -23.68 -0.23
N LYS A 146 1.44 -24.84 -0.80
CA LYS A 146 1.29 -24.98 -2.26
C LYS A 146 -0.02 -24.35 -2.74
N LYS A 147 0.00 -23.83 -3.96
CA LYS A 147 -1.16 -23.22 -4.62
C LYS A 147 -2.17 -24.28 -5.10
N TYR A 148 -3.45 -24.08 -4.83
CA TYR A 148 -4.55 -24.94 -5.32
C TYR A 148 -5.70 -24.21 -5.97
N PHE A 149 -5.80 -22.89 -5.79
CA PHE A 149 -6.81 -22.09 -6.47
C PHE A 149 -6.26 -20.70 -6.78
N THR A 150 -6.94 -20.02 -7.69
CA THR A 150 -6.72 -18.60 -7.95
C THR A 150 -7.98 -17.86 -7.55
N MET A 151 -7.85 -16.79 -6.78
CA MET A 151 -8.94 -15.84 -6.54
C MET A 151 -8.76 -14.64 -7.47
N ARG A 152 -9.78 -14.32 -8.26
CA ARG A 152 -9.83 -13.11 -9.07
C ARG A 152 -10.68 -12.04 -8.40
N VAL A 153 -10.10 -10.88 -8.13
CA VAL A 153 -10.76 -9.72 -7.52
C VAL A 153 -10.13 -8.44 -8.07
N ASP A 154 -10.91 -7.38 -8.30
CA ASP A 154 -10.39 -6.10 -8.83
C ASP A 154 -9.57 -6.30 -10.13
N LYS A 155 -10.04 -7.21 -11.01
CA LYS A 155 -9.39 -7.61 -12.28
C LYS A 155 -7.99 -8.21 -12.12
N GLN A 156 -7.65 -8.69 -10.93
CA GLN A 156 -6.33 -9.22 -10.58
C GLN A 156 -6.45 -10.57 -9.89
N ASP A 157 -5.39 -11.36 -9.98
CA ASP A 157 -5.37 -12.75 -9.54
C ASP A 157 -4.47 -12.93 -8.31
N TRP A 158 -4.93 -13.76 -7.38
CA TRP A 158 -4.29 -14.06 -6.10
C TRP A 158 -4.18 -15.55 -5.91
N ASP A 159 -3.01 -16.00 -5.46
CA ASP A 159 -2.77 -17.42 -5.21
C ASP A 159 -3.39 -17.85 -3.89
N GLY A 160 -4.28 -18.83 -3.99
CA GLY A 160 -4.89 -19.51 -2.87
C GLY A 160 -4.14 -20.80 -2.54
N VAL A 161 -3.75 -20.95 -1.28
CA VAL A 161 -2.84 -22.00 -0.82
C VAL A 161 -3.49 -22.95 0.17
N TYR A 162 -2.94 -24.16 0.31
CA TYR A 162 -3.34 -25.11 1.35
C TYR A 162 -2.67 -24.80 2.69
N LEU A 163 -3.45 -24.74 3.76
CA LEU A 163 -2.96 -24.49 5.12
C LEU A 163 -2.85 -25.77 5.97
N GLY A 164 -3.44 -26.88 5.52
CA GLY A 164 -3.56 -28.11 6.30
C GLY A 164 -5.00 -28.42 6.69
N ASP A 165 -5.27 -29.69 7.04
CA ASP A 165 -6.52 -30.14 7.65
C ASP A 165 -7.77 -29.72 6.86
N GLY A 166 -7.66 -29.82 5.53
CA GLY A 166 -8.73 -29.49 4.57
C GLY A 166 -9.02 -27.99 4.46
N THR A 167 -8.13 -27.13 4.96
CA THR A 167 -8.27 -25.67 4.94
C THR A 167 -7.40 -25.07 3.84
N TYR A 168 -8.03 -24.23 3.02
CA TYR A 168 -7.38 -23.48 1.95
C TYR A 168 -7.65 -22.00 2.16
N ALA A 169 -6.68 -21.13 1.88
CA ALA A 169 -6.84 -19.71 2.12
C ALA A 169 -6.16 -18.84 1.08
N VAL A 170 -6.66 -17.61 0.96
CA VAL A 170 -6.02 -16.52 0.23
C VAL A 170 -6.08 -15.26 1.09
N ARG A 171 -4.97 -14.52 1.14
CA ARG A 171 -4.92 -13.20 1.75
C ARG A 171 -4.99 -12.12 0.68
N TYR A 172 -5.68 -11.04 1.00
CA TYR A 172 -5.91 -9.91 0.13
C TYR A 172 -5.86 -8.61 0.95
N SER A 173 -5.25 -7.56 0.40
CA SER A 173 -5.28 -6.23 1.00
C SER A 173 -5.84 -5.23 -0.02
N PRO A 174 -7.04 -4.65 0.22
CA PRO A 174 -7.59 -3.67 -0.69
C PRO A 174 -6.77 -2.37 -0.63
N LYS A 175 -6.55 -1.75 -1.79
CA LYS A 175 -5.74 -0.52 -1.89
C LYS A 175 -6.55 0.78 -1.94
N ALA A 176 -7.87 0.68 -2.04
CA ALA A 176 -8.77 1.80 -2.22
C ALA A 176 -10.20 1.42 -1.77
N PRO A 177 -11.04 2.41 -1.38
CA PRO A 177 -12.45 2.17 -1.09
C PRO A 177 -13.18 1.67 -2.33
N ALA A 178 -13.97 0.61 -2.18
CA ALA A 178 -14.70 -0.04 -3.27
C ALA A 178 -15.72 -1.05 -2.74
N VAL A 179 -16.69 -1.42 -3.58
CA VAL A 179 -17.44 -2.67 -3.42
C VAL A 179 -16.80 -3.69 -4.36
N LEU A 180 -16.25 -4.76 -3.81
CA LEU A 180 -15.47 -5.74 -4.55
C LEU A 180 -16.17 -7.09 -4.55
N THR A 181 -16.22 -7.71 -5.73
CA THR A 181 -16.63 -9.11 -5.90
C THR A 181 -15.42 -9.92 -6.31
N PHE A 182 -15.24 -11.07 -5.67
CA PHE A 182 -14.23 -12.04 -6.08
C PHE A 182 -14.88 -13.29 -6.67
N THR A 183 -14.14 -14.00 -7.51
CA THR A 183 -14.46 -15.37 -7.92
C THR A 183 -13.24 -16.27 -7.79
N THR A 184 -13.42 -17.57 -7.57
CA THR A 184 -12.32 -18.54 -7.53
C THR A 184 -12.29 -19.45 -8.75
N GLN A 185 -11.09 -19.90 -9.11
CA GLN A 185 -10.85 -20.91 -10.14
C GLN A 185 -9.93 -21.99 -9.59
N SER A 186 -10.30 -23.26 -9.75
CA SER A 186 -9.53 -24.42 -9.26
C SER A 186 -9.89 -25.69 -10.03
N ASN A 187 -8.97 -26.67 -10.02
CA ASN A 187 -9.28 -28.05 -10.39
C ASN A 187 -9.96 -28.83 -9.26
N ILE A 188 -9.92 -28.31 -8.02
CA ILE A 188 -10.66 -28.86 -6.88
C ILE A 188 -12.08 -28.33 -6.95
N LYS A 189 -13.07 -29.23 -7.05
CA LYS A 189 -14.48 -28.89 -7.26
C LYS A 189 -15.02 -27.96 -6.17
N GLU A 190 -14.64 -28.21 -4.92
CA GLU A 190 -15.04 -27.46 -3.73
C GLU A 190 -14.50 -26.02 -3.72
N LEU A 191 -13.41 -25.76 -4.45
CA LEU A 191 -12.73 -24.46 -4.50
C LEU A 191 -12.99 -23.71 -5.81
N ASN A 192 -13.71 -24.31 -6.77
CA ASN A 192 -13.91 -23.74 -8.10
C ASN A 192 -15.25 -23.01 -8.20
N GLY A 193 -15.25 -21.81 -8.77
CA GLY A 193 -16.46 -21.03 -9.01
C GLY A 193 -17.11 -20.44 -7.75
N LEU A 194 -16.39 -20.40 -6.63
CA LEU A 194 -16.86 -19.71 -5.43
C LEU A 194 -16.87 -18.20 -5.67
N SER A 195 -17.80 -17.49 -5.03
CA SER A 195 -17.94 -16.04 -5.19
C SER A 195 -18.40 -15.40 -3.89
N GLY A 196 -18.03 -14.14 -3.70
CA GLY A 196 -18.46 -13.31 -2.59
C GLY A 196 -18.25 -11.84 -2.91
N THR A 197 -18.98 -10.98 -2.21
CA THR A 197 -18.89 -9.52 -2.37
C THR A 197 -18.64 -8.90 -1.02
N PHE A 198 -17.84 -7.85 -0.93
CA PHE A 198 -17.58 -7.14 0.31
C PHE A 198 -17.37 -5.65 0.06
N VAL A 199 -17.51 -4.86 1.12
CA VAL A 199 -17.27 -3.41 1.09
C VAL A 199 -15.90 -3.12 1.68
N VAL A 200 -15.15 -2.23 1.03
CA VAL A 200 -13.92 -1.65 1.55
C VAL A 200 -14.25 -0.21 1.98
N SER A 201 -14.12 0.08 3.28
CA SER A 201 -14.30 1.44 3.79
C SER A 201 -13.11 2.32 3.43
N GLY A 202 -13.28 3.64 3.51
CA GLY A 202 -12.18 4.61 3.31
C GLY A 202 -11.42 4.99 4.58
N GLU A 203 -11.58 4.22 5.65
CA GLU A 203 -10.96 4.48 6.94
C GLU A 203 -9.83 3.48 7.18
N TRP A 204 -8.66 3.98 7.56
CA TRP A 204 -7.53 3.17 8.00
C TRP A 204 -6.95 3.71 9.33
N PRO A 205 -6.68 2.86 10.35
CA PRO A 205 -6.94 1.42 10.39
C PRO A 205 -8.43 1.07 10.52
N GLY A 206 -9.30 2.05 10.75
CA GLY A 206 -10.72 1.79 10.97
C GLY A 206 -10.97 1.11 12.32
N LYS A 207 -12.02 0.29 12.41
CA LYS A 207 -12.40 -0.35 13.68
C LYS A 207 -11.49 -1.56 13.98
N PRO A 208 -11.08 -1.75 15.25
CA PRO A 208 -10.38 -2.96 15.66
C PRO A 208 -11.15 -4.23 15.30
N THR A 209 -10.44 -5.27 14.89
CA THR A 209 -10.99 -6.58 14.56
C THR A 209 -10.53 -7.63 15.56
N LYS A 210 -11.34 -8.69 15.72
CA LYS A 210 -11.05 -9.78 16.67
C LYS A 210 -9.69 -10.46 16.43
N LEU A 211 -9.26 -10.51 15.16
CA LEU A 211 -8.04 -11.21 14.73
C LEU A 211 -6.98 -10.25 14.17
N GLY A 212 -7.11 -8.94 14.42
CA GLY A 212 -6.13 -7.94 14.03
C GLY A 212 -4.77 -8.21 14.67
N TYR A 213 -3.70 -7.89 13.94
CA TYR A 213 -2.34 -8.01 14.45
C TYR A 213 -2.12 -6.91 15.48
N LYS A 214 -1.81 -7.29 16.72
CA LYS A 214 -1.46 -6.34 17.78
C LYS A 214 -0.07 -5.80 17.51
N LEU A 215 0.07 -4.48 17.51
CA LEU A 215 1.31 -3.79 17.21
C LEU A 215 1.83 -3.11 18.47
N GLY A 216 3.15 -2.98 18.57
CA GLY A 216 3.81 -2.27 19.66
C GLY A 216 3.76 -0.75 19.47
N ASP A 217 4.45 -0.03 20.35
CA ASP A 217 4.42 1.44 20.41
C ASP A 217 5.18 2.14 19.26
N HIS A 218 5.88 1.37 18.44
CA HIS A 218 6.75 1.85 17.37
C HIS A 218 6.21 1.58 15.96
N TRP A 219 4.90 1.35 15.84
CA TRP A 219 4.23 1.22 14.55
C TRP A 219 3.41 2.46 14.21
N TYR A 220 3.76 3.09 13.10
CA TYR A 220 3.22 4.36 12.65
C TYR A 220 2.54 4.20 11.29
N SER A 221 1.51 4.99 11.01
CA SER A 221 0.86 5.03 9.69
C SER A 221 0.34 6.41 9.34
N ASP A 222 -0.26 6.54 8.15
CA ASP A 222 -0.76 7.80 7.61
C ASP A 222 -1.74 8.48 8.57
N LYS A 223 -1.65 9.81 8.74
CA LYS A 223 -2.53 10.55 9.66
C LYS A 223 -4.02 10.46 9.30
N GLN A 224 -4.87 10.16 10.28
CA GLN A 224 -6.32 9.96 10.11
C GLN A 224 -7.15 11.25 10.02
N ALA A 225 -6.57 12.42 10.33
CA ALA A 225 -7.31 13.67 10.34
C ALA A 225 -7.87 14.00 8.93
N PRO A 226 -9.20 14.15 8.74
CA PRO A 226 -9.81 14.27 7.41
C PRO A 226 -9.30 15.45 6.58
N GLU A 227 -8.90 16.54 7.23
CA GLU A 227 -8.32 17.70 6.56
C GLU A 227 -6.99 17.39 5.86
N LEU A 228 -6.30 16.31 6.23
CA LEU A 228 -5.04 15.87 5.64
C LEU A 228 -5.22 14.94 4.43
N PHE A 229 -6.46 14.61 4.07
CA PHE A 229 -6.78 13.74 2.94
C PHE A 229 -6.74 14.50 1.62
N ASP A 230 -6.40 13.78 0.56
CA ASP A 230 -6.65 14.20 -0.82
C ASP A 230 -7.58 13.16 -1.49
N GLY A 231 -8.85 13.52 -1.66
CA GLY A 231 -9.90 12.58 -2.03
C GLY A 231 -9.96 11.38 -1.06
N PRO A 232 -9.86 10.13 -1.52
CA PRO A 232 -9.90 8.94 -0.66
C PRO A 232 -8.55 8.61 -0.01
N TRP A 233 -7.50 9.41 -0.24
CA TRP A 233 -6.14 9.08 0.16
C TRP A 233 -5.76 9.76 1.48
N GLN A 234 -5.64 8.94 2.52
CA GLN A 234 -5.29 9.35 3.88
C GLN A 234 -3.87 9.95 3.95
N GLY A 235 -3.71 11.02 4.73
CA GLY A 235 -2.42 11.62 5.05
C GLY A 235 -1.65 12.27 3.89
N VAL A 236 -2.19 12.31 2.67
CA VAL A 236 -1.48 12.84 1.48
C VAL A 236 -0.95 14.25 1.66
N LYS A 237 -1.72 15.12 2.34
CA LYS A 237 -1.29 16.52 2.56
C LYS A 237 -0.11 16.67 3.51
N THR A 238 0.23 15.64 4.28
CA THR A 238 1.46 15.65 5.10
C THR A 238 2.71 15.64 4.23
N VAL A 239 2.60 15.14 3.00
CA VAL A 239 3.68 15.00 2.01
C VAL A 239 3.54 16.06 0.92
N SER A 240 2.36 16.23 0.32
CA SER A 240 2.18 17.07 -0.88
C SER A 240 2.49 18.55 -0.65
N LYS A 241 2.38 19.04 0.59
CA LYS A 241 2.74 20.42 0.93
C LYS A 241 4.23 20.73 0.75
N TRP A 242 5.10 19.72 0.83
CA TRP A 242 6.55 19.84 0.63
C TRP A 242 6.97 19.67 -0.82
N ARG A 243 6.02 19.34 -1.70
CA ARG A 243 6.33 18.88 -3.06
C ARG A 243 7.11 19.92 -3.86
N ASN A 244 6.73 21.20 -3.77
CA ASN A 244 7.40 22.26 -4.51
C ASN A 244 8.81 22.51 -4.00
N GLU A 245 8.99 22.57 -2.68
CA GLU A 245 10.29 22.77 -2.02
C GLU A 245 11.27 21.65 -2.39
N VAL A 246 10.84 20.40 -2.29
CA VAL A 246 11.66 19.23 -2.66
C VAL A 246 11.99 19.20 -4.15
N LEU A 247 11.06 19.62 -5.01
CA LEU A 247 11.32 19.72 -6.44
C LEU A 247 12.27 20.86 -6.77
N ASP A 248 12.22 21.97 -6.05
CA ASP A 248 13.19 23.05 -6.23
C ASP A 248 14.59 22.61 -5.73
N ASP A 249 14.72 21.91 -4.58
CA ASP A 249 15.98 21.27 -4.14
C ASP A 249 16.52 20.28 -5.18
N TRP A 250 15.63 19.46 -5.75
CA TRP A 250 16.03 18.49 -6.76
C TRP A 250 16.45 19.17 -8.08
N ALA A 251 15.85 20.30 -8.44
CA ALA A 251 16.24 21.08 -9.61
C ALA A 251 17.67 21.60 -9.48
N GLU A 252 18.07 22.11 -8.31
CA GLU A 252 19.47 22.54 -8.06
C GLU A 252 20.47 21.40 -8.30
N ARG A 253 20.12 20.17 -7.92
CA ARG A 253 20.96 18.99 -8.16
C ARG A 253 21.04 18.59 -9.62
N TRP A 254 19.98 18.83 -10.40
CA TRP A 254 20.00 18.62 -11.86
C TRP A 254 20.90 19.64 -12.56
N GLU A 255 20.96 20.89 -12.06
CA GLU A 255 21.84 21.92 -12.63
C GLU A 255 23.33 21.53 -12.55
N TRP A 256 23.74 20.74 -11.55
CA TRP A 256 25.12 20.23 -11.45
C TRP A 256 25.52 19.31 -12.61
N LEU A 257 24.54 18.79 -13.35
CA LEU A 257 24.73 17.88 -14.49
C LEU A 257 24.58 18.60 -15.83
N SER A 258 24.23 19.88 -15.82
CA SER A 258 24.12 20.71 -17.02
C SER A 258 25.52 21.19 -17.41
N GLU A 259 25.96 20.84 -18.62
CA GLU A 259 27.19 21.35 -19.25
C GLU A 259 26.91 22.62 -20.06
#